data_AF-A0A2E1LI69-F1
#
_entry.id   AF-A0A2E1LI69-F1
#
_cell.length_a   1.000
_cell.length_b   1.000
_cell.length_c   1.000
_cell.angle_alpha   90.00
_cell.angle_beta   90.00
_cell.angle_gamma   90.00
#
_symmetry.space_group_name_H-M   'P 1'
#
loop_
_entity.id
_entity.type
_entity.pdbx_description
1 polymer ?
#
loop_
_entity_poly.entity_id
_entity_poly.type
_entity_poly.pdbx_seq_one_letter_code
_entity_poly.pdbx_strand_id
1 'polypeptide(L)'
;MKPSALLYRNFLAMETEELIRTYPIDGVVLMGGCDKTTPGLLMGATSANVPAIYFPAGPMLRGNFAGEPLGSGSDTWKYWDERRAGNISDDQWREVEAGIARSYGHCMTMGTASTMTAMVDALGMSLTGASSILAADSSHKRMAAATGRRIVDMVWEDLKPADIQTRKAFENAVIGSMAMGGSTNAIIHLLALSRRAGSPVTLDEFDALSARAPVLANIRPSGDTYLMEDFFYAGGLRALLGEVRDLLHLDCVTASGQTLGEGIAGASIYNDDVIRRRNNPVSAEGSLAVLKGNLAPGGAVMKPAAANPKFLKHTGPALVFDSYPEIKRACEDPDLDVTEDTILILRNAGPIGGPGMPEWGMLPLPIKLVKQGVRDMVRLSDARMSGTSYGACVLHCAPEAFIGGPLALVNTGDLISIDVAQRSIHLHVSDEDLALRRAAWVPPEPRFERGFGWMVAQHIEQADKGCDLDFASSEFGRTTPMPEATL
;
A
#
# COMPACT_ATOMS: atom_id res chain seq x y z
N MET A 1 0.72 4.30 -18.06
CA MET A 1 -0.14 4.47 -16.86
C MET A 1 0.02 5.84 -16.19
N LYS A 2 0.14 6.94 -16.96
CA LYS A 2 0.19 8.29 -16.34
C LYS A 2 -1.26 8.76 -16.07
N PRO A 3 -1.53 9.48 -14.96
CA PRO A 3 -0.58 9.88 -13.93
C PRO A 3 -0.33 8.80 -12.86
N SER A 4 -1.21 7.80 -12.71
CA SER A 4 -1.14 6.78 -11.66
C SER A 4 -1.63 5.42 -12.13
N ALA A 5 -1.02 4.33 -11.63
CA ALA A 5 -1.47 2.97 -11.88
C ALA A 5 -2.75 2.61 -11.10
N LEU A 6 -3.04 3.26 -9.96
CA LEU A 6 -4.27 2.99 -9.20
C LEU A 6 -5.52 3.29 -10.04
N LEU A 7 -5.46 4.31 -10.91
CA LEU A 7 -6.52 4.65 -11.87
C LEU A 7 -6.99 3.41 -12.66
N TYR A 8 -6.07 2.51 -12.99
CA TYR A 8 -6.32 1.33 -13.82
C TYR A 8 -6.51 0.04 -13.02
N ARG A 9 -6.41 0.07 -11.67
CA ARG A 9 -6.71 -1.11 -10.83
C ARG A 9 -8.14 -1.56 -11.05
N ASN A 10 -9.09 -0.62 -11.03
CA ASN A 10 -10.51 -0.92 -11.18
C ASN A 10 -10.83 -1.36 -12.62
N PHE A 11 -10.08 -0.85 -13.61
CA PHE A 11 -10.19 -1.34 -14.99
C PHE A 11 -9.77 -2.80 -15.10
N LEU A 12 -8.62 -3.16 -14.54
CA LEU A 12 -8.16 -4.55 -14.48
C LEU A 12 -9.16 -5.45 -13.72
N ALA A 13 -9.76 -4.95 -12.64
CA ALA A 13 -10.77 -5.70 -11.90
C ALA A 13 -12.01 -6.00 -12.74
N MET A 14 -12.55 -4.98 -13.43
CA MET A 14 -13.69 -5.17 -14.35
C MET A 14 -13.34 -6.11 -15.50
N GLU A 15 -12.18 -5.92 -16.14
CA GLU A 15 -11.73 -6.81 -17.22
C GLU A 15 -11.57 -8.26 -16.73
N THR A 16 -10.97 -8.46 -15.56
CA THR A 16 -10.81 -9.80 -14.97
C THR A 16 -12.17 -10.44 -14.68
N GLU A 17 -13.10 -9.70 -14.07
CA GLU A 17 -14.44 -10.17 -13.78
C GLU A 17 -15.19 -10.60 -15.05
N GLU A 18 -15.21 -9.74 -16.07
CA GLU A 18 -15.93 -10.00 -17.32
C GLU A 18 -15.30 -11.15 -18.13
N LEU A 19 -13.98 -11.25 -18.19
CA LEU A 19 -13.30 -12.37 -18.87
C LEU A 19 -13.60 -13.71 -18.21
N ILE A 20 -13.67 -13.76 -16.87
CA ILE A 20 -14.03 -14.99 -16.17
C ILE A 20 -15.48 -15.37 -16.47
N ARG A 21 -16.39 -14.41 -16.49
CA ARG A 21 -17.83 -14.64 -16.68
C ARG A 21 -18.22 -15.02 -18.10
N THR A 22 -17.55 -14.45 -19.10
CA THR A 22 -17.96 -14.55 -20.51
C THR A 22 -17.40 -15.78 -21.23
N TYR A 23 -16.33 -16.38 -20.70
CA TYR A 23 -15.72 -17.59 -21.26
C TYR A 23 -16.05 -18.84 -20.44
N PRO A 24 -16.02 -20.05 -21.04
CA PRO A 24 -16.28 -21.30 -20.34
C PRO A 24 -15.05 -21.70 -19.50
N ILE A 25 -14.84 -21.00 -18.39
CA ILE A 25 -13.71 -21.16 -17.48
C ILE A 25 -14.22 -21.68 -16.13
N ASP A 26 -13.83 -22.89 -15.75
CA ASP A 26 -14.25 -23.49 -14.47
C ASP A 26 -13.37 -23.05 -13.28
N GLY A 27 -12.14 -22.59 -13.55
CA GLY A 27 -11.25 -22.08 -12.52
C GLY A 27 -10.09 -21.28 -13.10
N VAL A 28 -9.51 -20.39 -12.29
CA VAL A 28 -8.50 -19.43 -12.74
C VAL A 28 -7.25 -19.39 -11.88
N VAL A 29 -6.11 -19.26 -12.55
CA VAL A 29 -4.83 -18.89 -11.93
C VAL A 29 -4.59 -17.40 -12.18
N LEU A 30 -4.60 -16.62 -11.12
CA LEU A 30 -4.40 -15.17 -11.15
C LEU A 30 -2.90 -14.87 -11.06
N MET A 31 -2.26 -14.63 -12.21
CA MET A 31 -0.83 -14.33 -12.28
C MET A 31 -0.58 -12.83 -12.10
N GLY A 32 -0.18 -12.43 -10.89
CA GLY A 32 0.08 -11.03 -10.55
C GLY A 32 1.44 -10.84 -9.87
N GLY A 33 1.88 -9.60 -9.77
CA GLY A 33 3.11 -9.27 -9.06
C GLY A 33 3.28 -7.78 -8.82
N CYS A 34 3.29 -6.99 -9.89
CA CYS A 34 3.43 -5.54 -9.77
C CYS A 34 2.25 -4.93 -9.00
N ASP A 35 2.50 -3.95 -8.14
CA ASP A 35 1.61 -3.34 -7.16
C ASP A 35 0.10 -3.55 -7.33
N LYS A 36 -0.47 -3.06 -8.44
CA LYS A 36 -1.92 -2.97 -8.63
C LYS A 36 -2.52 -4.22 -9.31
N THR A 37 -1.68 -5.12 -9.82
CA THR A 37 -2.13 -6.37 -10.44
C THR A 37 -2.73 -7.32 -9.41
N THR A 38 -2.11 -7.46 -8.24
CA THR A 38 -2.60 -8.30 -7.13
C THR A 38 -4.04 -7.95 -6.74
N PRO A 39 -4.36 -6.71 -6.31
CA PRO A 39 -5.73 -6.37 -5.96
C PRO A 39 -6.66 -6.33 -7.17
N GLY A 40 -6.22 -5.87 -8.34
CA GLY A 40 -7.08 -5.83 -9.53
C GLY A 40 -7.58 -7.21 -9.94
N LEU A 41 -6.68 -8.19 -10.05
CA LEU A 41 -7.04 -9.57 -10.38
C LEU A 41 -7.95 -10.20 -9.32
N LEU A 42 -7.63 -10.02 -8.04
CA LEU A 42 -8.43 -10.60 -6.96
C LEU A 42 -9.80 -9.96 -6.84
N MET A 43 -9.92 -8.63 -6.99
CA MET A 43 -11.21 -7.94 -6.96
C MET A 43 -12.13 -8.52 -8.05
N GLY A 44 -11.63 -8.66 -9.28
CA GLY A 44 -12.42 -9.23 -10.38
C GLY A 44 -12.78 -10.69 -10.18
N ALA A 45 -11.83 -11.53 -9.77
CA ALA A 45 -12.07 -12.94 -9.50
C ALA A 45 -13.03 -13.17 -8.31
N THR A 46 -12.98 -12.30 -7.31
CA THR A 46 -13.90 -12.33 -6.16
C THR A 46 -15.33 -12.01 -6.59
N SER A 47 -15.52 -11.00 -7.46
CA SER A 47 -16.84 -10.67 -8.02
C SER A 47 -17.39 -11.76 -8.95
N ALA A 48 -16.51 -12.45 -9.71
CA ALA A 48 -16.93 -13.57 -10.57
C ALA A 48 -17.21 -14.85 -9.76
N ASN A 49 -16.47 -15.05 -8.67
CA ASN A 49 -16.63 -16.14 -7.69
C ASN A 49 -16.61 -17.55 -8.28
N VAL A 50 -15.73 -17.80 -9.25
CA VAL A 50 -15.31 -19.16 -9.65
C VAL A 50 -14.07 -19.57 -8.84
N PRO A 51 -13.76 -20.87 -8.70
CA PRO A 51 -12.50 -21.33 -8.10
C PRO A 51 -11.29 -20.54 -8.63
N ALA A 52 -10.56 -19.89 -7.73
CA ALA A 52 -9.49 -18.97 -8.10
C ALA A 52 -8.31 -19.07 -7.13
N ILE A 53 -7.10 -19.18 -7.67
CA ILE A 53 -5.85 -19.18 -6.89
C ILE A 53 -4.89 -18.10 -7.41
N TYR A 54 -4.29 -17.36 -6.49
CA TYR A 54 -3.30 -16.35 -6.80
C TYR A 54 -1.89 -16.95 -6.92
N PHE A 55 -1.23 -16.65 -8.03
CA PHE A 55 0.15 -17.01 -8.29
C PHE A 55 1.05 -15.75 -8.22
N PRO A 56 1.82 -15.57 -7.13
CA PRO A 56 2.70 -14.41 -7.00
C PRO A 56 3.91 -14.51 -7.93
N ALA A 57 4.22 -13.43 -8.66
CA ALA A 57 5.39 -13.36 -9.53
C ALA A 57 6.74 -13.41 -8.78
N GLY A 58 6.75 -13.03 -7.50
CA GLY A 58 7.93 -13.04 -6.63
C GLY A 58 8.79 -11.76 -6.72
N PRO A 59 9.51 -11.41 -5.64
CA PRO A 59 10.42 -10.27 -5.63
C PRO A 59 11.67 -10.52 -6.47
N MET A 60 12.28 -9.42 -6.95
CA MET A 60 13.62 -9.42 -7.53
C MET A 60 14.66 -9.86 -6.50
N LEU A 61 15.84 -10.26 -6.99
CA LEU A 61 17.03 -10.43 -6.16
C LEU A 61 17.52 -9.08 -5.61
N ARG A 62 18.27 -9.08 -4.50
CA ARG A 62 18.80 -7.85 -3.86
C ARG A 62 19.67 -7.04 -4.83
N GLY A 63 19.49 -5.74 -4.97
CA GLY A 63 20.34 -4.91 -5.84
C GLY A 63 21.75 -4.79 -5.27
N ASN A 64 22.70 -4.30 -6.07
CA ASN A 64 24.07 -4.07 -5.60
C ASN A 64 24.69 -2.82 -6.23
N PHE A 65 25.38 -2.03 -5.42
CA PHE A 65 26.21 -0.92 -5.87
C PHE A 65 27.50 -0.89 -5.05
N ALA A 66 28.64 -1.06 -5.72
CA ALA A 66 29.97 -1.06 -5.10
C ALA A 66 30.11 -2.02 -3.90
N GLY A 67 29.44 -3.18 -3.92
CA GLY A 67 29.45 -4.13 -2.81
C GLY A 67 28.31 -3.93 -1.80
N GLU A 68 27.63 -2.79 -1.83
CA GLU A 68 26.53 -2.47 -0.91
C GLU A 68 25.16 -2.92 -1.45
N PRO A 69 24.26 -3.46 -0.61
CA PRO A 69 22.90 -3.83 -1.02
C PRO A 69 22.04 -2.62 -1.40
N LEU A 70 21.34 -2.73 -2.54
CA LEU A 70 20.34 -1.76 -3.00
C LEU A 70 18.93 -2.35 -2.99
N GLY A 71 17.98 -1.60 -2.45
CA GLY A 71 16.56 -1.87 -2.45
C GLY A 71 15.80 -0.95 -3.41
N SER A 72 14.98 -1.54 -4.27
CA SER A 72 14.10 -0.80 -5.19
C SER A 72 13.24 0.22 -4.47
N GLY A 73 13.21 1.46 -5.00
CA GLY A 73 12.42 2.56 -4.45
C GLY A 73 13.09 3.23 -3.26
N SER A 74 13.27 2.54 -2.13
CA SER A 74 13.84 3.12 -0.91
C SER A 74 15.21 3.75 -1.15
N ASP A 75 16.13 3.02 -1.78
CA ASP A 75 17.45 3.56 -2.10
C ASP A 75 17.39 4.55 -3.26
N THR A 76 16.45 4.42 -4.20
CA THR A 76 16.28 5.44 -5.25
C THR A 76 15.98 6.82 -4.64
N TRP A 77 15.12 6.90 -3.62
CA TRP A 77 14.83 8.17 -2.93
C TRP A 77 16.05 8.71 -2.19
N LYS A 78 16.74 7.85 -1.42
CA LYS A 78 17.95 8.19 -0.67
C LYS A 78 19.05 8.72 -1.59
N TYR A 79 19.44 7.95 -2.61
CA TYR A 79 20.52 8.33 -3.53
C TYR A 79 20.12 9.52 -4.41
N TRP A 80 18.82 9.75 -4.66
CA TRP A 80 18.36 10.97 -5.33
C TRP A 80 18.60 12.23 -4.48
N ASP A 81 18.28 12.20 -3.18
CA ASP A 81 18.56 13.34 -2.28
C ASP A 81 20.05 13.56 -2.08
N GLU A 82 20.85 12.49 -1.97
CA GLU A 82 22.30 12.58 -1.90
C GLU A 82 22.92 13.13 -3.20
N ARG A 83 22.35 12.78 -4.37
CA ARG A 83 22.76 13.38 -5.65
C ARG A 83 22.42 14.88 -5.70
N ARG A 84 21.22 15.26 -5.26
CA ARG A 84 20.81 16.68 -5.15
C ARG A 84 21.72 17.45 -4.19
N ALA A 85 22.15 16.83 -3.11
CA ALA A 85 23.11 17.40 -2.16
C ALA A 85 24.53 17.56 -2.74
N GLY A 86 24.85 16.89 -3.86
CA GLY A 86 26.19 16.88 -4.47
C GLY A 86 27.11 15.80 -3.92
N ASN A 87 26.59 14.82 -3.17
CA ASN A 87 27.36 13.75 -2.54
C ASN A 87 27.55 12.52 -3.46
N ILE A 88 26.84 12.46 -4.58
CA ILE A 88 26.91 11.38 -5.58
C ILE A 88 27.17 12.01 -6.96
N SER A 89 28.14 11.48 -7.69
CA SER A 89 28.43 11.88 -9.07
C SER A 89 27.45 11.27 -10.07
N ASP A 90 27.38 11.82 -11.28
CA ASP A 90 26.56 11.25 -12.35
C ASP A 90 26.99 9.82 -12.72
N ASP A 91 28.28 9.47 -12.59
CA ASP A 91 28.77 8.12 -12.85
C ASP A 91 28.32 7.14 -11.76
N GLN A 92 28.43 7.52 -10.49
CA GLN A 92 27.91 6.73 -9.37
C GLN A 92 26.38 6.55 -9.48
N TRP A 93 25.66 7.58 -9.92
CA TRP A 93 24.23 7.48 -10.17
C TRP A 93 23.90 6.44 -11.26
N ARG A 94 24.65 6.41 -12.36
CA ARG A 94 24.48 5.40 -13.43
C ARG A 94 24.76 3.99 -12.91
N GLU A 95 25.75 3.82 -12.03
CA GLU A 95 26.02 2.53 -11.40
C GLU A 95 24.88 2.08 -10.48
N VAL A 96 24.28 3.01 -9.71
CA VAL A 96 23.06 2.73 -8.93
C VAL A 96 21.90 2.32 -9.84
N GLU A 97 21.66 3.04 -10.94
CA GLU A 97 20.62 2.70 -11.91
C GLU A 97 20.82 1.30 -12.52
N ALA A 98 22.05 0.95 -12.87
CA ALA A 98 22.38 -0.36 -13.43
C ALA A 98 22.30 -1.49 -12.39
N GLY A 99 22.63 -1.20 -11.13
CA GLY A 99 22.75 -2.18 -10.06
C GLY A 99 21.46 -2.46 -9.29
N ILE A 100 20.47 -1.56 -9.33
CA ILE A 100 19.27 -1.67 -8.50
C ILE A 100 18.29 -2.75 -8.96
N ALA A 101 18.09 -2.96 -10.27
CA ALA A 101 17.10 -3.89 -10.82
C ALA A 101 17.75 -4.97 -11.67
N ARG A 102 18.39 -5.96 -11.02
CA ARG A 102 19.26 -6.95 -11.67
C ARG A 102 18.65 -8.34 -11.93
N SER A 103 17.34 -8.51 -11.74
CA SER A 103 16.61 -9.73 -12.11
C SER A 103 15.17 -9.39 -12.49
N TYR A 104 14.46 -10.33 -13.11
CA TYR A 104 13.00 -10.24 -13.18
C TYR A 104 12.39 -10.42 -11.77
N GLY A 105 11.17 -9.91 -11.59
CA GLY A 105 10.44 -9.88 -10.32
C GLY A 105 9.88 -8.48 -10.03
N HIS A 106 9.12 -8.36 -8.94
CA HIS A 106 8.67 -7.07 -8.42
C HIS A 106 9.67 -6.44 -7.44
N CYS A 107 9.38 -5.25 -6.93
CA CYS A 107 10.21 -4.56 -5.93
C CYS A 107 10.62 -5.51 -4.78
N MET A 108 11.90 -5.52 -4.40
CA MET A 108 12.48 -6.41 -3.39
C MET A 108 12.59 -5.79 -1.99
N THR A 109 12.01 -4.62 -1.80
CA THR A 109 11.73 -4.02 -0.50
C THR A 109 10.33 -4.44 -0.03
N MET A 110 9.94 -4.06 1.19
CA MET A 110 8.56 -4.16 1.69
C MET A 110 7.66 -3.07 1.07
N GLY A 111 7.71 -2.97 -0.26
CA GLY A 111 6.86 -2.13 -1.07
C GLY A 111 5.44 -2.66 -1.19
N THR A 112 4.61 -1.99 -2.00
CA THR A 112 3.21 -2.40 -2.20
C THR A 112 3.13 -3.81 -2.79
N ALA A 113 3.95 -4.16 -3.79
CA ALA A 113 3.97 -5.51 -4.36
C ALA A 113 4.15 -6.62 -3.31
N SER A 114 5.25 -6.59 -2.55
CA SER A 114 5.55 -7.56 -1.48
C SER A 114 4.50 -7.54 -0.38
N THR A 115 3.99 -6.36 -0.03
CA THR A 115 2.91 -6.24 0.96
C THR A 115 1.63 -6.92 0.48
N MET A 116 1.22 -6.67 -0.76
CA MET A 116 -0.01 -7.21 -1.32
C MET A 116 0.07 -8.72 -1.53
N THR A 117 1.21 -9.24 -2.01
CA THR A 117 1.37 -10.69 -2.19
C THR A 117 1.38 -11.40 -0.83
N ALA A 118 2.03 -10.84 0.19
CA ALA A 118 2.01 -11.38 1.55
C ALA A 118 0.62 -11.30 2.21
N MET A 119 -0.11 -10.19 2.00
CA MET A 119 -1.48 -10.01 2.47
C MET A 119 -2.41 -11.07 1.86
N VAL A 120 -2.25 -11.38 0.58
CA VAL A 120 -3.03 -12.39 -0.14
C VAL A 120 -2.71 -13.82 0.31
N ASP A 121 -1.46 -14.09 0.63
CA ASP A 121 -1.00 -15.36 1.18
C ASP A 121 -1.55 -15.57 2.60
N ALA A 122 -1.52 -14.55 3.46
CA ALA A 122 -2.14 -14.55 4.79
C ALA A 122 -3.68 -14.59 4.77
N LEU A 123 -4.31 -13.98 3.76
CA LEU A 123 -5.74 -14.12 3.46
C LEU A 123 -6.10 -15.55 3.05
N GLY A 124 -5.12 -16.32 2.55
CA GLY A 124 -5.30 -17.70 2.14
C GLY A 124 -5.62 -17.88 0.66
N MET A 125 -5.42 -16.88 -0.21
CA MET A 125 -5.76 -16.96 -1.64
C MET A 125 -4.60 -17.48 -2.52
N SER A 126 -3.45 -17.84 -1.94
CA SER A 126 -2.33 -18.51 -2.62
C SER A 126 -1.92 -19.78 -1.89
N LEU A 127 -0.99 -20.55 -2.46
CA LEU A 127 -0.29 -21.58 -1.68
C LEU A 127 0.44 -20.93 -0.50
N THR A 128 0.40 -21.55 0.68
CA THR A 128 0.94 -20.94 1.90
C THR A 128 2.45 -20.75 1.81
N GLY A 129 2.91 -19.50 1.96
CA GLY A 129 4.32 -19.10 1.85
C GLY A 129 4.79 -18.78 0.43
N ALA A 130 3.92 -18.88 -0.57
CA ALA A 130 4.22 -18.57 -1.97
C ALA A 130 4.77 -17.15 -2.16
N SER A 131 4.25 -16.18 -1.40
CA SER A 131 4.58 -14.76 -1.52
C SER A 131 6.05 -14.42 -1.27
N SER A 132 6.77 -15.27 -0.54
CA SER A 132 8.17 -15.05 -0.18
C SER A 132 9.16 -15.57 -1.21
N ILE A 133 8.71 -16.42 -2.14
CA ILE A 133 9.59 -17.07 -3.11
C ILE A 133 10.08 -16.05 -4.13
N LEU A 134 11.40 -15.91 -4.26
CA LEU A 134 12.04 -15.01 -5.22
C LEU A 134 11.69 -15.41 -6.64
N ALA A 135 11.43 -14.43 -7.51
CA ALA A 135 11.06 -14.69 -8.91
C ALA A 135 12.12 -15.54 -9.63
N ALA A 136 13.40 -15.25 -9.37
CA ALA A 136 14.51 -15.95 -10.01
C ALA A 136 14.87 -17.30 -9.36
N ASP A 137 14.25 -17.68 -8.25
CA ASP A 137 14.55 -18.94 -7.56
C ASP A 137 13.92 -20.15 -8.27
N SER A 138 14.61 -21.29 -8.23
CA SER A 138 14.10 -22.55 -8.81
C SER A 138 12.75 -23.00 -8.20
N SER A 139 12.49 -22.63 -6.95
CA SER A 139 11.23 -22.90 -6.25
C SER A 139 10.06 -22.14 -6.85
N HIS A 140 10.28 -21.03 -7.55
CA HIS A 140 9.21 -20.27 -8.22
C HIS A 140 8.54 -21.11 -9.31
N LYS A 141 9.35 -21.81 -10.13
CA LYS A 141 8.86 -22.75 -11.14
C LYS A 141 8.13 -23.95 -10.52
N ARG A 142 8.61 -24.45 -9.37
CA ARG A 142 7.94 -25.52 -8.62
C ARG A 142 6.58 -25.06 -8.07
N MET A 143 6.53 -23.85 -7.52
CA MET A 143 5.30 -23.20 -7.06
C MET A 143 4.31 -23.01 -8.21
N ALA A 144 4.76 -22.61 -9.39
CA ALA A 144 3.90 -22.47 -10.57
C ALA A 144 3.23 -23.80 -10.95
N ALA A 145 4.02 -24.87 -11.02
CA ALA A 145 3.50 -26.22 -11.31
C ALA A 145 2.55 -26.72 -10.20
N ALA A 146 2.86 -26.44 -8.93
CA ALA A 146 1.98 -26.79 -7.81
C ALA A 146 0.66 -26.01 -7.84
N THR A 147 0.70 -24.72 -8.19
CA THR A 147 -0.48 -23.87 -8.33
C THR A 147 -1.40 -24.37 -9.45
N GLY A 148 -0.81 -24.77 -10.59
CA GLY A 148 -1.55 -25.35 -11.71
C GLY A 148 -2.21 -26.70 -11.39
N ARG A 149 -1.59 -27.53 -10.54
CA ARG A 149 -2.25 -28.74 -10.02
C ARG A 149 -3.38 -28.37 -9.06
N ARG A 150 -3.09 -27.46 -8.12
CA ARG A 150 -4.04 -27.11 -7.06
C ARG A 150 -5.32 -26.48 -7.59
N ILE A 151 -5.26 -25.62 -8.61
CA ILE A 151 -6.47 -25.01 -9.17
C ILE A 151 -7.42 -26.06 -9.76
N VAL A 152 -6.90 -27.15 -10.33
CA VAL A 152 -7.73 -28.26 -10.84
C VAL A 152 -8.46 -28.93 -9.68
N ASP A 153 -7.76 -29.20 -8.58
CA ASP A 153 -8.38 -29.78 -7.37
C ASP A 153 -9.45 -28.83 -6.78
N MET A 154 -9.19 -27.52 -6.76
CA MET A 154 -10.17 -26.51 -6.31
C MET A 154 -11.44 -26.50 -7.15
N VAL A 155 -11.34 -26.75 -8.46
CA VAL A 155 -12.51 -26.88 -9.35
C VAL A 155 -13.36 -28.10 -8.95
N TRP A 156 -12.73 -29.24 -8.68
CA TRP A 156 -13.45 -30.44 -8.23
C TRP A 156 -14.07 -30.29 -6.84
N GLU A 157 -13.43 -29.53 -5.97
CA GLU A 157 -13.92 -29.20 -4.62
C GLU A 157 -14.97 -28.08 -4.61
N ASP A 158 -15.14 -27.37 -5.73
CA ASP A 158 -15.91 -26.12 -5.83
C ASP A 158 -15.44 -25.06 -4.81
N LEU A 159 -14.14 -25.03 -4.51
CA LEU A 159 -13.54 -24.12 -3.52
C LEU A 159 -13.36 -22.72 -4.11
N LYS A 160 -14.23 -21.78 -3.72
CA LYS A 160 -14.35 -20.44 -4.30
C LYS A 160 -13.74 -19.34 -3.42
N PRO A 161 -13.49 -18.15 -3.97
CA PRO A 161 -13.12 -16.97 -3.20
C PRO A 161 -14.04 -16.71 -2.01
N ALA A 162 -15.37 -16.86 -2.17
CA ALA A 162 -16.33 -16.67 -1.09
C ALA A 162 -16.16 -17.62 0.10
N ASP A 163 -15.57 -18.81 -0.11
CA ASP A 163 -15.32 -19.79 0.95
C ASP A 163 -14.03 -19.48 1.74
N ILE A 164 -13.09 -18.77 1.12
CA ILE A 164 -11.78 -18.42 1.70
C ILE A 164 -11.80 -17.01 2.30
N GLN A 165 -12.36 -16.03 1.59
CA GLN A 165 -12.32 -14.60 1.91
C GLN A 165 -13.37 -14.20 2.97
N THR A 166 -13.33 -14.91 4.10
CA THR A 166 -14.17 -14.61 5.25
C THR A 166 -13.66 -13.40 6.01
N ARG A 167 -14.49 -12.85 6.89
CA ARG A 167 -14.09 -11.78 7.80
C ARG A 167 -12.82 -12.11 8.61
N LYS A 168 -12.72 -13.33 9.14
CA LYS A 168 -11.52 -13.81 9.86
C LYS A 168 -10.28 -13.84 8.98
N ALA A 169 -10.42 -14.24 7.72
CA ALA A 169 -9.31 -14.26 6.77
C ALA A 169 -8.79 -12.85 6.45
N PHE A 170 -9.67 -11.85 6.35
CA PHE A 170 -9.24 -10.45 6.21
C PHE A 170 -8.51 -9.94 7.47
N GLU A 171 -8.92 -10.35 8.67
CA GLU A 171 -8.18 -10.03 9.89
C GLU A 171 -6.77 -10.62 9.88
N ASN A 172 -6.61 -11.88 9.44
CA ASN A 172 -5.29 -12.49 9.22
C ASN A 172 -4.46 -11.71 8.20
N ALA A 173 -5.09 -11.25 7.12
CA ALA A 173 -4.44 -10.47 6.08
C ALA A 173 -3.88 -9.14 6.62
N VAL A 174 -4.63 -8.45 7.49
CA VAL A 174 -4.15 -7.24 8.18
C VAL A 174 -2.98 -7.59 9.10
N ILE A 175 -3.14 -8.57 10.00
CA ILE A 175 -2.08 -8.95 10.96
C ILE A 175 -0.78 -9.36 10.23
N GLY A 176 -0.88 -10.20 9.20
CA GLY A 176 0.28 -10.64 8.42
C GLY A 176 0.97 -9.48 7.69
N SER A 177 0.20 -8.57 7.09
CA SER A 177 0.73 -7.37 6.45
C SER A 177 1.42 -6.42 7.43
N MET A 178 0.83 -6.23 8.61
CA MET A 178 1.36 -5.32 9.64
C MET A 178 2.60 -5.90 10.31
N ALA A 179 2.64 -7.20 10.57
CA ALA A 179 3.82 -7.88 11.10
C ALA A 179 5.02 -7.83 10.13
N MET A 180 4.76 -7.64 8.84
CA MET A 180 5.78 -7.42 7.81
C MET A 180 6.25 -5.96 7.69
N GLY A 181 5.58 -5.00 8.33
CA GLY A 181 5.85 -3.57 8.12
C GLY A 181 5.31 -3.06 6.77
N GLY A 182 4.08 -3.48 6.41
CA GLY A 182 3.49 -3.28 5.09
C GLY A 182 3.35 -1.83 4.60
N SER A 183 3.05 -1.70 3.31
CA SER A 183 2.72 -0.46 2.60
C SER A 183 1.40 0.16 3.07
N THR A 184 1.33 1.50 3.11
CA THR A 184 0.07 2.24 3.36
C THR A 184 -1.01 1.93 2.32
N ASN A 185 -0.61 1.60 1.08
CA ASN A 185 -1.52 1.21 0.00
C ASN A 185 -2.30 -0.09 0.31
N ALA A 186 -1.83 -0.91 1.25
CA ALA A 186 -2.53 -2.12 1.67
C ALA A 186 -3.92 -1.79 2.23
N ILE A 187 -4.09 -0.65 2.91
CA ILE A 187 -5.39 -0.18 3.40
C ILE A 187 -6.36 -0.04 2.22
N ILE A 188 -6.01 0.78 1.23
CA ILE A 188 -6.86 1.04 0.07
C ILE A 188 -7.25 -0.26 -0.65
N HIS A 189 -6.30 -1.17 -0.80
CA HIS A 189 -6.52 -2.43 -1.51
C HIS A 189 -7.33 -3.45 -0.72
N LEU A 190 -7.09 -3.57 0.59
CA LEU A 190 -7.82 -4.48 1.47
C LEU A 190 -9.26 -4.02 1.67
N LEU A 191 -9.49 -2.72 1.89
CA LEU A 191 -10.84 -2.17 2.02
C LEU A 191 -11.67 -2.47 0.77
N ALA A 192 -11.13 -2.19 -0.42
CA ALA A 192 -11.81 -2.51 -1.69
C ALA A 192 -12.10 -4.01 -1.84
N LEU A 193 -11.10 -4.87 -1.65
CA LEU A 193 -11.28 -6.32 -1.78
C LEU A 193 -12.30 -6.87 -0.77
N SER A 194 -12.26 -6.42 0.48
CA SER A 194 -13.18 -6.86 1.53
C SER A 194 -14.64 -6.50 1.24
N ARG A 195 -14.87 -5.32 0.63
CA ARG A 195 -16.20 -4.87 0.16
C ARG A 195 -16.71 -5.73 -1.00
N ARG A 196 -15.83 -6.11 -1.95
CA ARG A 196 -16.18 -7.06 -3.03
C ARG A 196 -16.52 -8.45 -2.50
N ALA A 197 -15.79 -8.90 -1.50
CA ALA A 197 -15.99 -10.20 -0.85
C ALA A 197 -17.24 -10.28 0.05
N GLY A 198 -17.97 -9.16 0.25
CA GLY A 198 -19.09 -9.11 1.19
C GLY A 198 -18.69 -9.25 2.67
N SER A 199 -17.41 -9.05 2.98
CA SER A 199 -16.84 -9.11 4.34
C SER A 199 -16.11 -7.79 4.67
N PRO A 200 -16.81 -6.63 4.59
CA PRO A 200 -16.15 -5.32 4.64
C PRO A 200 -15.34 -5.15 5.92
N VAL A 201 -14.11 -4.65 5.76
CA VAL A 201 -13.27 -4.12 6.83
C VAL A 201 -13.36 -2.61 6.78
N THR A 202 -13.50 -1.96 7.92
CA THR A 202 -13.47 -0.50 8.04
C THR A 202 -12.06 0.01 8.33
N LEU A 203 -11.82 1.29 8.08
CA LEU A 203 -10.53 1.91 8.38
C LEU A 203 -10.19 1.85 9.89
N ASP A 204 -11.18 1.97 10.77
CA ASP A 204 -11.00 1.89 12.23
C ASP A 204 -10.64 0.48 12.69
N GLU A 205 -11.27 -0.54 12.10
CA GLU A 205 -10.92 -1.93 12.37
C GLU A 205 -9.51 -2.25 11.90
N PHE A 206 -9.10 -1.71 10.74
CA PHE A 206 -7.74 -1.84 10.26
C PHE A 206 -6.74 -1.24 11.26
N ASP A 207 -6.98 -0.02 11.76
CA ASP A 207 -6.11 0.61 12.77
C ASP A 207 -6.02 -0.21 14.06
N ALA A 208 -7.17 -0.69 14.55
CA ALA A 208 -7.23 -1.51 15.76
C ALA A 208 -6.45 -2.84 15.62
N LEU A 209 -6.52 -3.48 14.45
CA LEU A 209 -5.72 -4.68 14.15
C LEU A 209 -4.25 -4.34 13.99
N SER A 210 -3.92 -3.25 13.30
CA SER A 210 -2.53 -2.79 13.13
C SER A 210 -1.85 -2.53 14.47
N ALA A 211 -2.55 -1.91 15.42
CA ALA A 211 -2.03 -1.63 16.76
C ALA A 211 -1.67 -2.90 17.56
N ARG A 212 -2.22 -4.07 17.20
CA ARG A 212 -1.94 -5.36 17.88
C ARG A 212 -0.75 -6.10 17.30
N ALA A 213 -0.34 -5.79 16.06
CA ALA A 213 0.67 -6.53 15.33
C ALA A 213 2.04 -5.82 15.39
N PRO A 214 3.05 -6.38 16.08
CA PRO A 214 4.39 -5.82 16.08
C PRO A 214 5.05 -6.03 14.72
N VAL A 215 5.90 -5.10 14.27
CA VAL A 215 6.70 -5.26 13.05
C VAL A 215 7.88 -6.18 13.34
N LEU A 216 7.91 -7.35 12.70
CA LEU A 216 8.94 -8.38 12.91
C LEU A 216 9.92 -8.47 11.74
N ALA A 217 9.49 -8.16 10.52
CA ALA A 217 10.36 -8.21 9.36
C ALA A 217 11.32 -7.01 9.33
N ASN A 218 12.62 -7.25 9.49
CA ASN A 218 13.66 -6.23 9.36
C ASN A 218 13.97 -5.94 7.89
N ILE A 219 12.96 -5.52 7.15
CA ILE A 219 13.01 -5.31 5.70
C ILE A 219 12.75 -3.83 5.39
N ARG A 220 13.59 -3.24 4.55
CA ARG A 220 13.42 -1.84 4.11
C ARG A 220 12.01 -1.63 3.52
N PRO A 221 11.32 -0.51 3.80
CA PRO A 221 11.83 0.70 4.45
C PRO A 221 11.63 0.77 5.98
N SER A 222 10.97 -0.21 6.61
CA SER A 222 10.79 -0.21 8.07
C SER A 222 12.02 -0.76 8.80
N GLY A 223 12.65 -1.80 8.24
CA GLY A 223 13.98 -2.22 8.61
C GLY A 223 15.06 -1.36 7.94
N ASP A 224 16.30 -1.49 8.41
CA ASP A 224 17.45 -0.72 7.93
C ASP A 224 18.35 -1.50 6.95
N THR A 225 18.38 -2.83 7.06
CA THR A 225 19.44 -3.65 6.47
C THR A 225 18.97 -4.53 5.33
N TYR A 226 17.91 -5.31 5.54
CA TYR A 226 17.61 -6.46 4.67
C TYR A 226 16.54 -6.21 3.61
N LEU A 227 16.48 -7.14 2.65
CA LEU A 227 15.55 -7.16 1.52
C LEU A 227 14.84 -8.52 1.44
N MET A 228 13.86 -8.62 0.54
CA MET A 228 13.00 -9.81 0.43
C MET A 228 13.76 -11.12 0.15
N GLU A 229 14.95 -11.04 -0.47
CA GLU A 229 15.83 -12.19 -0.64
C GLU A 229 16.29 -12.77 0.71
N ASP A 230 16.70 -11.91 1.63
CA ASP A 230 17.09 -12.32 2.98
C ASP A 230 15.87 -12.84 3.76
N PHE A 231 14.71 -12.19 3.61
CA PHE A 231 13.45 -12.62 4.23
C PHE A 231 13.05 -14.03 3.83
N PHE A 232 13.16 -14.35 2.54
CA PHE A 232 12.88 -15.69 2.02
C PHE A 232 13.77 -16.74 2.70
N TYR A 233 15.08 -16.51 2.74
CA TYR A 233 16.04 -17.44 3.33
C TYR A 233 15.91 -17.56 4.86
N ALA A 234 15.45 -16.50 5.54
CA ALA A 234 15.21 -16.51 6.98
C ALA A 234 13.99 -17.35 7.42
N GLY A 235 13.20 -17.87 6.47
CA GLY A 235 12.01 -18.68 6.71
C GLY A 235 10.73 -18.12 6.08
N GLY A 236 10.80 -16.91 5.53
CA GLY A 236 9.72 -16.25 4.81
C GLY A 236 8.45 -16.04 5.64
N LEU A 237 7.35 -15.84 4.93
CA LEU A 237 6.06 -15.50 5.53
C LEU A 237 5.57 -16.58 6.49
N ARG A 238 5.83 -17.86 6.20
CA ARG A 238 5.41 -18.97 7.07
C ARG A 238 6.01 -18.86 8.46
N ALA A 239 7.32 -18.57 8.54
CA ALA A 239 8.01 -18.41 9.82
C ALA A 239 7.51 -17.18 10.57
N LEU A 240 7.30 -16.06 9.87
CA LEU A 240 6.77 -14.83 10.46
C LEU A 240 5.34 -15.01 10.99
N LEU A 241 4.43 -15.62 10.22
CA LEU A 241 3.08 -15.92 10.67
C LEU A 241 3.07 -16.91 11.85
N GLY A 242 4.00 -17.85 11.88
CA GLY A 242 4.20 -18.76 13.01
C GLY A 242 4.56 -18.03 14.32
N GLU A 243 5.34 -16.95 14.23
CA GLU A 243 5.74 -16.12 15.38
C GLU A 243 4.60 -15.25 15.91
N VAL A 244 3.62 -14.89 15.08
CA VAL A 244 2.39 -14.14 15.47
C VAL A 244 1.13 -15.00 15.50
N ARG A 245 1.27 -16.33 15.60
CA ARG A 245 0.16 -17.29 15.49
C ARG A 245 -0.99 -17.06 16.47
N ASP A 246 -0.73 -16.49 17.64
CA ASP A 246 -1.73 -16.17 18.66
C ASP A 246 -2.63 -14.98 18.27
N LEU A 247 -2.22 -14.20 17.25
CA LEU A 247 -3.00 -13.11 16.68
C LEU A 247 -3.81 -13.55 15.45
N LEU A 248 -3.65 -14.79 14.99
CA LEU A 248 -4.24 -15.31 13.75
C LEU A 248 -5.41 -16.27 14.02
N HIS A 249 -6.39 -16.25 13.13
CA HIS A 249 -7.43 -17.26 13.00
C HIS A 249 -6.88 -18.46 12.23
N LEU A 250 -6.39 -19.45 12.95
CA LEU A 250 -5.66 -20.60 12.40
C LEU A 250 -6.56 -21.62 11.69
N ASP A 251 -7.88 -21.57 11.92
CA ASP A 251 -8.91 -22.45 11.35
C ASP A 251 -9.36 -22.03 9.93
N CYS A 252 -8.95 -20.85 9.45
CA CYS A 252 -9.29 -20.37 8.12
C CYS A 252 -8.75 -21.32 7.04
N VAL A 253 -9.64 -21.82 6.18
CA VAL A 253 -9.29 -22.59 4.98
C VAL A 253 -8.56 -21.70 3.98
N THR A 254 -7.58 -22.26 3.28
CA THR A 254 -6.81 -21.56 2.24
C THR A 254 -6.95 -22.25 0.90
N ALA A 255 -6.57 -21.57 -0.17
CA ALA A 255 -6.49 -22.09 -1.53
C ALA A 255 -5.56 -23.30 -1.66
N SER A 256 -4.74 -23.64 -0.65
CA SER A 256 -3.98 -24.90 -0.62
C SER A 256 -4.84 -26.13 -0.30
N GLY A 257 -6.08 -25.95 0.17
CA GLY A 257 -6.94 -27.01 0.70
C GLY A 257 -6.71 -27.31 2.19
N GLN A 258 -5.69 -26.69 2.79
CA GLN A 258 -5.38 -26.78 4.22
C GLN A 258 -5.80 -25.51 4.96
N THR A 259 -5.94 -25.61 6.27
CA THR A 259 -6.08 -24.44 7.14
C THR A 259 -4.79 -23.63 7.20
N LEU A 260 -4.88 -22.34 7.53
CA LEU A 260 -3.69 -21.49 7.73
C LEU A 260 -2.76 -22.07 8.79
N GLY A 261 -3.32 -22.59 9.89
CA GLY A 261 -2.56 -23.22 10.97
C GLY A 261 -1.73 -24.42 10.52
N GLU A 262 -2.29 -25.29 9.69
CA GLU A 262 -1.57 -26.42 9.10
C GLU A 262 -0.49 -25.92 8.12
N GLY A 263 -0.81 -24.93 7.29
CA GLY A 263 0.11 -24.36 6.32
C GLY A 263 1.35 -23.72 6.94
N ILE A 264 1.25 -23.16 8.14
CA ILE A 264 2.40 -22.57 8.88
C ILE A 264 3.04 -23.52 9.89
N ALA A 265 2.47 -24.70 10.13
CA ALA A 265 3.00 -25.67 11.09
C ALA A 265 4.44 -26.10 10.73
N GLY A 266 5.31 -26.13 11.73
CA GLY A 266 6.71 -26.52 11.58
C GLY A 266 7.62 -25.49 10.90
N ALA A 267 7.10 -24.33 10.49
CA ALA A 267 7.94 -23.25 9.98
C ALA A 267 8.89 -22.72 11.06
N SER A 268 10.14 -22.47 10.69
CA SER A 268 11.20 -22.03 11.61
C SER A 268 11.81 -20.72 11.13
N ILE A 269 12.13 -19.84 12.08
CA ILE A 269 12.97 -18.66 11.83
C ILE A 269 14.43 -19.12 11.84
N TYR A 270 15.09 -19.02 10.70
CA TYR A 270 16.50 -19.42 10.54
C TYR A 270 17.48 -18.26 10.78
N ASN A 271 17.00 -17.02 10.69
CA ASN A 271 17.77 -15.83 11.01
C ASN A 271 16.86 -14.81 11.72
N ASP A 272 17.06 -14.65 13.02
CA ASP A 272 16.26 -13.78 13.89
C ASP A 272 16.68 -12.29 13.84
N ASP A 273 17.68 -11.95 13.02
CA ASP A 273 18.02 -10.58 12.66
C ASP A 273 17.18 -10.06 11.49
N VAL A 274 16.74 -10.98 10.62
CA VAL A 274 15.88 -10.71 9.47
C VAL A 274 14.39 -10.83 9.83
N ILE A 275 14.01 -11.90 10.52
CA ILE A 275 12.65 -12.09 11.07
C ILE A 275 12.77 -12.05 12.59
N ARG A 276 12.56 -10.86 13.16
CA ARG A 276 12.68 -10.64 14.59
C ARG A 276 11.67 -11.46 15.39
N ARG A 277 12.08 -11.83 16.60
CA ARG A 277 11.18 -12.40 17.62
C ARG A 277 10.34 -11.31 18.27
N ARG A 278 9.21 -11.68 18.87
CA ARG A 278 8.30 -10.72 19.54
C ARG A 278 8.91 -9.93 20.70
N ASN A 279 9.97 -10.45 21.32
CA ASN A 279 10.68 -9.76 22.41
C ASN A 279 11.75 -8.77 21.92
N ASN A 280 12.04 -8.75 20.61
CA ASN A 280 12.98 -7.82 19.98
C ASN A 280 12.45 -7.36 18.61
N PRO A 281 11.22 -6.81 18.52
CA PRO A 281 10.62 -6.44 17.24
C PRO A 281 11.34 -5.23 16.63
N VAL A 282 11.20 -5.04 15.32
CA VAL A 282 11.64 -3.81 14.62
C VAL A 282 10.86 -2.61 15.15
N SER A 283 9.56 -2.79 15.35
CA SER A 283 8.68 -1.81 16.01
C SER A 283 7.67 -2.56 16.87
N ALA A 284 7.60 -2.19 18.15
CA ALA A 284 6.57 -2.69 19.05
C ALA A 284 5.20 -2.05 18.76
N GLU A 285 5.19 -0.84 18.20
CA GLU A 285 3.98 -0.19 17.71
C GLU A 285 3.59 -0.73 16.33
N GLY A 286 2.29 -0.70 16.04
CA GLY A 286 1.74 -1.11 14.75
C GLY A 286 2.39 -0.39 13.56
N SER A 287 2.50 -1.09 12.42
CA SER A 287 3.18 -0.55 11.24
C SER A 287 2.54 0.73 10.69
N LEU A 288 1.21 0.88 10.83
CA LEU A 288 0.43 1.98 10.27
C LEU A 288 -0.44 2.61 11.37
N ALA A 289 -0.73 3.90 11.22
CA ALA A 289 -1.64 4.62 12.11
C ALA A 289 -2.66 5.43 11.30
N VAL A 290 -3.93 5.34 11.68
CA VAL A 290 -5.01 6.14 11.13
C VAL A 290 -5.22 7.38 11.99
N LEU A 291 -5.03 8.56 11.41
CA LEU A 291 -5.23 9.85 12.06
C LEU A 291 -6.59 10.42 11.70
N LYS A 292 -7.34 10.91 12.69
CA LYS A 292 -8.63 11.59 12.50
C LYS A 292 -8.65 12.96 13.17
N GLY A 293 -9.51 13.84 12.66
CA GLY A 293 -9.80 15.13 13.27
C GLY A 293 -10.41 16.09 12.26
N ASN A 294 -10.47 17.38 12.58
CA ASN A 294 -11.14 18.37 11.73
C ASN A 294 -10.50 18.49 10.33
N LEU A 295 -9.21 18.18 10.20
CA LEU A 295 -8.50 18.22 8.92
C LEU A 295 -8.74 16.97 8.05
N ALA A 296 -8.95 15.81 8.67
CA ALA A 296 -9.15 14.54 7.99
C ALA A 296 -10.31 13.74 8.64
N PRO A 297 -11.57 14.16 8.45
CA PRO A 297 -12.71 13.54 9.11
C PRO A 297 -12.99 12.11 8.63
N GLY A 298 -12.67 11.80 7.37
CA GLY A 298 -12.69 10.43 6.81
C GLY A 298 -11.45 9.61 7.18
N GLY A 299 -10.44 10.25 7.79
CA GLY A 299 -9.17 9.66 8.16
C GLY A 299 -8.02 10.04 7.21
N ALA A 300 -6.81 9.91 7.73
CA ALA A 300 -5.55 9.97 7.01
C ALA A 300 -4.63 8.88 7.56
N VAL A 301 -3.60 8.49 6.81
CA VAL A 301 -2.73 7.37 7.19
C VAL A 301 -1.28 7.85 7.29
N MET A 302 -0.60 7.43 8.35
CA MET A 302 0.85 7.55 8.51
C MET A 302 1.47 6.17 8.67
N LYS A 303 2.75 6.02 8.32
CA LYS A 303 3.57 4.83 8.62
C LYS A 303 4.60 5.17 9.71
N PRO A 304 4.26 5.03 11.01
CA PRO A 304 5.14 5.42 12.11
C PRO A 304 6.48 4.70 12.07
N ALA A 305 6.48 3.39 11.75
CA ALA A 305 7.66 2.55 11.71
C ALA A 305 8.69 2.94 10.63
N ALA A 306 8.39 3.90 9.76
CA ALA A 306 9.33 4.43 8.77
C ALA A 306 9.56 5.94 8.92
N ALA A 307 9.02 6.58 9.96
CA ALA A 307 9.14 8.01 10.22
C ALA A 307 10.17 8.30 11.31
N ASN A 308 10.79 9.49 11.30
CA ASN A 308 11.60 9.92 12.43
C ASN A 308 10.71 10.09 13.68
N PRO A 309 11.02 9.46 14.83
CA PRO A 309 10.21 9.52 16.04
C PRO A 309 9.84 10.94 16.51
N LYS A 310 10.70 11.93 16.23
CA LYS A 310 10.44 13.34 16.61
C LYS A 310 9.18 13.92 15.94
N PHE A 311 8.77 13.38 14.79
CA PHE A 311 7.61 13.85 14.04
C PHE A 311 6.32 13.07 14.33
N LEU A 312 6.36 12.06 15.22
CA LEU A 312 5.16 11.32 15.63
C LEU A 312 4.22 12.19 16.49
N LYS A 313 4.76 13.25 17.08
CA LYS A 313 4.01 14.32 17.74
C LYS A 313 4.60 15.65 17.32
N HIS A 314 3.97 16.31 16.35
CA HIS A 314 4.49 17.51 15.70
C HIS A 314 3.43 18.60 15.62
N THR A 315 3.85 19.86 15.75
CA THR A 315 3.02 21.02 15.43
C THR A 315 3.84 22.02 14.66
N GLY A 316 3.34 22.44 13.50
CA GLY A 316 4.10 23.34 12.63
C GLY A 316 3.20 24.14 11.68
N PRO A 317 3.74 25.23 11.10
CA PRO A 317 3.04 26.01 10.09
C PRO A 317 2.94 25.24 8.77
N ALA A 318 1.80 25.35 8.11
CA ALA A 318 1.55 24.79 6.78
C ALA A 318 2.29 25.57 5.69
N LEU A 319 2.84 24.86 4.71
CA LEU A 319 3.27 25.41 3.43
C LEU A 319 2.57 24.65 2.31
N VAL A 320 1.61 25.32 1.67
CA VAL A 320 0.60 24.67 0.81
C VAL A 320 0.95 24.81 -0.67
N PHE A 321 0.78 23.72 -1.41
CA PHE A 321 0.93 23.64 -2.86
C PHE A 321 -0.27 22.92 -3.48
N ASP A 322 -0.70 23.40 -4.66
CA ASP A 322 -1.87 22.84 -5.36
C ASP A 322 -1.50 21.88 -6.50
N SER A 323 -0.21 21.76 -6.81
CA SER A 323 0.26 20.84 -7.83
C SER A 323 1.68 20.31 -7.57
N TYR A 324 1.94 19.08 -8.03
CA TYR A 324 3.27 18.47 -7.92
C TYR A 324 4.38 19.26 -8.65
N PRO A 325 4.15 19.83 -9.86
CA PRO A 325 5.15 20.68 -10.51
C PRO A 325 5.51 21.94 -9.70
N GLU A 326 4.54 22.52 -8.97
CA GLU A 326 4.75 23.70 -8.15
C GLU A 326 5.65 23.40 -6.95
N ILE A 327 5.33 22.39 -6.14
CA ILE A 327 6.16 21.99 -5.00
C ILE A 327 7.55 21.55 -5.44
N LYS A 328 7.67 20.85 -6.58
CA LYS A 328 8.97 20.46 -7.14
C LYS A 328 9.83 21.68 -7.43
N ARG A 329 9.25 22.74 -8.02
CA ARG A 329 9.97 23.99 -8.31
C ARG A 329 10.36 24.71 -7.02
N ALA A 330 9.42 24.82 -6.07
CA ALA A 330 9.67 25.48 -4.79
C ALA A 330 10.77 24.78 -3.98
N CYS A 331 10.80 23.44 -3.96
CA CYS A 331 11.82 22.69 -3.22
C CYS A 331 13.22 22.78 -3.83
N GLU A 332 13.38 23.32 -5.05
CA GLU A 332 14.69 23.62 -5.63
C GLU A 332 15.13 25.08 -5.40
N ASP A 333 14.25 25.93 -4.87
CA ASP A 333 14.56 27.31 -4.54
C ASP A 333 15.38 27.39 -3.24
N PRO A 334 16.62 27.90 -3.27
CA PRO A 334 17.43 28.05 -2.06
C PRO A 334 16.86 29.07 -1.06
N ASP A 335 16.03 30.01 -1.53
CA ASP A 335 15.48 31.11 -0.75
C ASP A 335 14.05 30.81 -0.23
N LEU A 336 13.51 29.62 -0.51
CA LEU A 336 12.19 29.20 -0.02
C LEU A 336 12.09 29.40 1.50
N ASP A 337 11.09 30.14 2.00
CA ASP A 337 10.86 30.31 3.43
C ASP A 337 10.27 29.03 4.04
N VAL A 338 11.15 28.18 4.56
CA VAL A 338 10.83 26.86 5.09
C VAL A 338 11.88 26.44 6.13
N THR A 339 11.42 25.76 7.17
CA THR A 339 12.26 25.17 8.22
C THR A 339 11.94 23.68 8.36
N GLU A 340 12.71 22.96 9.15
CA GLU A 340 12.43 21.54 9.44
C GLU A 340 11.08 21.34 10.16
N ASP A 341 10.59 22.36 10.87
CA ASP A 341 9.30 22.32 11.58
C ASP A 341 8.10 22.61 10.69
N THR A 342 8.30 23.10 9.46
CA THR A 342 7.22 23.39 8.51
C THR A 342 6.56 22.08 8.04
N ILE A 343 5.24 22.10 7.87
CA ILE A 343 4.47 20.98 7.30
C ILE A 343 4.24 21.28 5.81
N LEU A 344 4.87 20.51 4.92
CA LEU A 344 4.63 20.62 3.49
C LEU A 344 3.31 19.97 3.12
N ILE A 345 2.46 20.67 2.37
CA ILE A 345 1.12 20.18 2.00
C ILE A 345 0.96 20.16 0.49
N LEU A 346 0.58 19.00 -0.06
CA LEU A 346 0.11 18.88 -1.43
C LEU A 346 -1.39 18.59 -1.45
N ARG A 347 -2.14 19.44 -2.14
CA ARG A 347 -3.57 19.27 -2.39
C ARG A 347 -3.84 18.75 -3.80
N ASN A 348 -5.07 18.33 -4.05
CA ASN A 348 -5.57 17.95 -5.37
C ASN A 348 -4.80 16.76 -5.97
N ALA A 349 -4.32 15.85 -5.11
CA ALA A 349 -3.60 14.65 -5.48
C ALA A 349 -4.36 13.37 -5.06
N GLY A 350 -5.64 13.50 -4.70
CA GLY A 350 -6.54 12.41 -4.34
C GLY A 350 -7.06 11.57 -5.53
N PRO A 351 -8.04 10.67 -5.26
CA PRO A 351 -8.66 9.82 -6.28
C PRO A 351 -9.21 10.58 -7.50
N ILE A 352 -9.80 11.75 -7.31
CA ILE A 352 -10.37 12.57 -8.39
C ILE A 352 -9.40 13.66 -8.83
N GLY A 353 -8.75 14.34 -7.88
CA GLY A 353 -7.89 15.49 -8.18
C GLY A 353 -6.58 15.14 -8.86
N GLY A 354 -6.00 14.00 -8.47
CA GLY A 354 -4.68 13.52 -8.93
C GLY A 354 -4.57 13.34 -10.44
N PRO A 355 -5.58 12.81 -11.15
CA PRO A 355 -6.58 11.78 -10.80
C PRO A 355 -5.94 10.40 -10.55
N GLY A 356 -6.71 9.48 -9.95
CA GLY A 356 -6.25 8.13 -9.61
C GLY A 356 -5.20 8.10 -8.50
N MET A 357 -5.18 9.11 -7.63
CA MET A 357 -4.39 9.16 -6.39
C MET A 357 -2.90 8.76 -6.60
N PRO A 358 -2.09 9.57 -7.30
CA PRO A 358 -0.69 9.25 -7.58
C PRO A 358 0.16 9.10 -6.32
N GLU A 359 1.31 8.44 -6.45
CA GLU A 359 2.27 8.21 -5.35
C GLU A 359 3.17 9.44 -5.14
N TRP A 360 2.56 10.60 -4.94
CA TRP A 360 3.24 11.89 -4.80
C TRP A 360 3.38 12.36 -3.34
N GLY A 361 2.82 11.63 -2.38
CA GLY A 361 2.80 12.00 -0.97
C GLY A 361 4.17 11.95 -0.27
N MET A 362 5.16 11.27 -0.85
CA MET A 362 6.56 11.45 -0.45
C MET A 362 7.11 12.72 -1.13
N LEU A 363 6.65 13.87 -0.64
CA LEU A 363 7.01 15.18 -1.18
C LEU A 363 8.53 15.39 -1.11
N PRO A 364 9.14 16.02 -2.13
CA PRO A 364 10.57 16.30 -2.14
C PRO A 364 10.92 17.21 -0.96
N LEU A 365 12.05 16.96 -0.32
CA LEU A 365 12.57 17.87 0.69
C LEU A 365 13.17 19.11 0.01
N PRO A 366 13.01 20.32 0.59
CA PRO A 366 13.67 21.53 0.13
C PRO A 366 15.18 21.35 0.09
N ILE A 367 15.81 21.67 -1.03
CA ILE A 367 17.22 21.41 -1.29
C ILE A 367 18.13 22.04 -0.25
N LYS A 368 17.77 23.23 0.25
CA LYS A 368 18.50 23.91 1.31
C LYS A 368 18.55 23.09 2.61
N LEU A 369 17.46 22.42 2.97
CA LEU A 369 17.37 21.59 4.18
C LEU A 369 18.14 20.28 3.98
N VAL A 370 18.05 19.68 2.79
CA VAL A 370 18.83 18.49 2.44
C VAL A 370 20.34 18.78 2.55
N LYS A 371 20.82 19.92 2.05
CA LYS A 371 22.22 20.35 2.19
C LYS A 371 22.63 20.63 3.63
N GLN A 372 21.68 20.95 4.51
CA GLN A 372 21.91 21.11 5.95
C GLN A 372 21.86 19.78 6.73
N GLY A 373 21.66 18.65 6.04
CA GLY A 373 21.62 17.33 6.67
C GLY A 373 20.22 16.87 7.08
N VAL A 374 19.17 17.67 6.84
CA VAL A 374 17.79 17.23 7.07
C VAL A 374 17.44 16.11 6.09
N ARG A 375 16.85 15.03 6.61
CA ARG A 375 16.44 13.84 5.83
C ARG A 375 14.98 13.44 6.06
N ASP A 376 14.28 14.16 6.92
CA ASP A 376 12.85 13.95 7.15
C ASP A 376 12.19 15.26 7.60
N MET A 377 10.93 15.42 7.24
CA MET A 377 10.03 16.48 7.70
C MET A 377 8.58 16.03 7.49
N VAL A 378 7.65 16.65 8.21
CA VAL A 378 6.23 16.33 8.06
C VAL A 378 5.72 16.75 6.68
N ARG A 379 5.11 15.80 5.98
CA ARG A 379 4.53 15.98 4.64
C ARG A 379 3.10 15.46 4.65
N LEU A 380 2.14 16.27 4.24
CA LEU A 380 0.71 15.96 4.29
C LEU A 380 0.11 16.04 2.89
N SER A 381 -0.70 15.06 2.50
CA SER A 381 -1.44 15.11 1.24
C SER A 381 -2.68 14.22 1.22
N ASP A 382 -3.57 14.50 0.26
CA ASP A 382 -4.61 13.57 -0.17
C ASP A 382 -4.07 12.49 -1.15
N ALA A 383 -2.76 12.44 -1.38
CA ALA A 383 -2.10 11.48 -2.25
C ALA A 383 -1.78 10.14 -1.56
N ARG A 384 -1.18 9.23 -2.33
CA ARG A 384 -0.52 8.03 -1.79
C ARG A 384 0.99 8.23 -1.77
N MET A 385 1.72 7.26 -1.21
CA MET A 385 3.16 7.12 -1.44
C MET A 385 3.47 5.71 -1.91
N SER A 386 4.69 5.50 -2.42
CA SER A 386 5.16 4.15 -2.70
C SER A 386 5.31 3.38 -1.39
N GLY A 387 4.99 2.09 -1.35
CA GLY A 387 5.27 1.29 -0.15
C GLY A 387 6.76 1.23 0.22
N THR A 388 7.62 1.59 -0.73
CA THR A 388 9.08 1.67 -0.58
C THR A 388 9.56 2.99 0.05
N SER A 389 8.67 3.95 0.21
CA SER A 389 8.94 5.27 0.78
C SER A 389 9.09 5.24 2.30
N TYR A 390 9.70 6.30 2.83
CA TYR A 390 9.95 6.50 4.26
C TYR A 390 9.73 7.97 4.67
N GLY A 391 9.86 8.22 5.96
CA GLY A 391 9.74 9.51 6.62
C GLY A 391 8.31 9.86 7.04
N ALA A 392 8.17 11.00 7.69
CA ALA A 392 6.93 11.48 8.30
C ALA A 392 5.88 11.96 7.29
N CYS A 393 5.33 11.03 6.51
CA CYS A 393 4.28 11.30 5.52
C CYS A 393 2.89 10.94 6.06
N VAL A 394 1.99 11.92 6.08
CA VAL A 394 0.56 11.74 6.29
C VAL A 394 -0.14 11.76 4.92
N LEU A 395 -0.87 10.69 4.63
CA LEU A 395 -1.38 10.36 3.30
C LEU A 395 -2.88 10.12 3.36
N HIS A 396 -3.49 9.98 2.19
CA HIS A 396 -4.87 9.49 2.07
C HIS A 396 -5.87 10.38 2.81
N CYS A 397 -5.54 11.66 2.99
CA CYS A 397 -6.43 12.61 3.66
C CYS A 397 -7.79 12.60 2.95
N ALA A 398 -8.81 12.15 3.68
CA ALA A 398 -10.16 12.00 3.19
C ALA A 398 -11.13 12.88 4.01
N PRO A 399 -12.09 13.56 3.35
CA PRO A 399 -12.24 13.72 1.90
C PRO A 399 -11.09 14.50 1.25
N GLU A 400 -10.77 14.21 -0.01
CA GLU A 400 -9.69 14.89 -0.74
C GLU A 400 -9.98 16.38 -0.96
N ALA A 401 -8.94 17.17 -1.23
CA ALA A 401 -9.08 18.61 -1.41
C ALA A 401 -9.86 18.98 -2.68
N PHE A 402 -9.75 18.17 -3.74
CA PHE A 402 -10.36 18.46 -5.03
C PHE A 402 -11.90 18.52 -4.99
N ILE A 403 -12.51 17.82 -4.04
CA ILE A 403 -13.97 17.81 -3.83
C ILE A 403 -14.41 18.67 -2.63
N GLY A 404 -13.53 19.54 -2.13
CA GLY A 404 -13.86 20.48 -1.05
C GLY A 404 -13.72 19.90 0.37
N GLY A 405 -12.94 18.82 0.53
CA GLY A 405 -12.55 18.32 1.85
C GLY A 405 -11.78 19.38 2.67
N PRO A 406 -11.67 19.22 4.00
CA PRO A 406 -11.04 20.24 4.85
C PRO A 406 -9.60 20.62 4.44
N LEU A 407 -8.85 19.68 3.85
CA LEU A 407 -7.52 19.96 3.29
C LEU A 407 -7.54 21.08 2.23
N ALA A 408 -8.64 21.23 1.48
CA ALA A 408 -8.84 22.31 0.49
C ALA A 408 -8.86 23.71 1.11
N LEU A 409 -9.09 23.81 2.43
CA LEU A 409 -9.29 25.06 3.14
C LEU A 409 -8.04 25.53 3.90
N VAL A 410 -6.97 24.73 3.88
CA VAL A 410 -5.70 25.10 4.52
C VAL A 410 -5.01 26.21 3.73
N ASN A 411 -4.51 27.21 4.45
CA ASN A 411 -3.69 28.29 3.93
C ASN A 411 -2.26 28.16 4.47
N THR A 412 -1.29 28.61 3.68
CA THR A 412 0.10 28.73 4.14
C THR A 412 0.16 29.61 5.41
N GLY A 413 0.85 29.12 6.43
CA GLY A 413 0.95 29.75 7.76
C GLY A 413 -0.01 29.20 8.82
N ASP A 414 -1.08 28.49 8.45
CA ASP A 414 -1.95 27.84 9.43
C ASP A 414 -1.17 26.81 10.26
N LEU A 415 -1.43 26.73 11.56
CA LEU A 415 -0.83 25.68 12.40
C LEU A 415 -1.60 24.38 12.29
N ILE A 416 -0.87 23.27 12.16
CA ILE A 416 -1.43 21.90 12.18
C ILE A 416 -0.69 21.08 13.23
N SER A 417 -1.44 20.34 14.05
CA SER A 417 -0.92 19.35 14.98
C SER A 417 -1.19 17.93 14.50
N ILE A 418 -0.19 17.07 14.63
CA ILE A 418 -0.28 15.62 14.43
C ILE A 418 0.16 14.95 15.73
N ASP A 419 -0.64 14.01 16.22
CA ASP A 419 -0.29 13.15 17.36
C ASP A 419 -0.69 11.72 17.03
N VAL A 420 0.31 10.89 16.69
CA VAL A 420 0.13 9.49 16.31
C VAL A 420 -0.37 8.67 17.50
N ALA A 421 0.11 8.93 18.70
CA ALA A 421 -0.31 8.21 19.90
C ALA A 421 -1.80 8.44 20.21
N GLN A 422 -2.29 9.67 19.97
CA GLN A 422 -3.71 10.00 20.10
C GLN A 422 -4.54 9.78 18.83
N ARG A 423 -3.95 9.24 17.76
CA ARG A 423 -4.61 9.05 16.45
C ARG A 423 -5.27 10.33 15.92
N SER A 424 -4.61 11.48 16.13
CA SER A 424 -5.21 12.79 15.88
C SER A 424 -4.46 13.64 14.85
N ILE A 425 -5.22 14.39 14.07
CA ILE A 425 -4.72 15.45 13.18
C ILE A 425 -5.66 16.66 13.26
N HIS A 426 -5.10 17.82 13.60
CA HIS A 426 -5.89 19.02 13.90
C HIS A 426 -5.37 20.25 13.17
N LEU A 427 -6.27 20.98 12.51
CA LEU A 427 -6.03 22.29 11.92
C LEU A 427 -6.48 23.37 12.91
N HIS A 428 -5.55 24.22 13.36
CA HIS A 428 -5.80 25.28 14.35
C HIS A 428 -6.40 26.54 13.70
N VAL A 429 -7.60 26.38 13.15
CA VAL A 429 -8.40 27.46 12.56
C VAL A 429 -9.80 27.38 13.17
N SER A 430 -10.39 28.53 13.48
CA SER A 430 -11.73 28.57 14.08
C SER A 430 -12.79 28.00 13.12
N ASP A 431 -13.88 27.47 13.66
CA ASP A 431 -14.99 26.95 12.85
C ASP A 431 -15.63 28.07 11.99
N GLU A 432 -15.63 29.31 12.48
CA GLU A 432 -16.11 30.49 11.74
C GLU A 432 -15.23 30.77 10.51
N ASP A 433 -13.90 30.81 10.68
CA ASP A 433 -12.97 31.01 9.57
C ASP A 433 -13.05 29.85 8.57
N LEU A 434 -13.16 28.60 9.04
CA LEU A 434 -13.33 27.44 8.15
C LEU A 434 -14.64 27.52 7.36
N ALA A 435 -15.73 27.99 7.97
CA ALA A 435 -16.99 28.20 7.28
C ALA A 435 -16.87 29.29 6.19
N LEU A 436 -16.18 30.40 6.49
CA LEU A 436 -15.91 31.46 5.51
C LEU A 436 -15.05 30.96 4.35
N ARG A 437 -13.97 30.23 4.64
CA ARG A 437 -13.11 29.63 3.61
C ARG A 437 -13.88 28.63 2.74
N ARG A 438 -14.76 27.82 3.35
CA ARG A 438 -15.62 26.87 2.62
C ARG A 438 -16.61 27.57 1.70
N ALA A 439 -17.23 28.66 2.16
CA ALA A 439 -18.15 29.46 1.33
C ALA A 439 -17.44 30.15 0.15
N ALA A 440 -16.16 30.49 0.32
CA ALA A 440 -15.32 31.06 -0.73
C ALA A 440 -14.62 30.02 -1.63
N TRP A 441 -14.71 28.73 -1.32
CA TRP A 441 -14.02 27.69 -2.08
C TRP A 441 -14.67 27.49 -3.44
N VAL A 442 -13.84 27.51 -4.48
CA VAL A 442 -14.26 27.28 -5.86
C VAL A 442 -13.77 25.90 -6.29
N PRO A 443 -14.68 24.99 -6.73
CA PRO A 443 -14.29 23.69 -7.26
C PRO A 443 -13.30 23.85 -8.43
N PRO A 444 -12.18 23.10 -8.46
CA PRO A 444 -11.28 23.11 -9.60
C PRO A 444 -11.93 22.52 -10.86
N GLU A 445 -11.43 22.92 -12.03
CA GLU A 445 -11.88 22.36 -13.30
C GLU A 445 -11.69 20.83 -13.38
N PRO A 446 -12.66 20.08 -13.95
CA PRO A 446 -12.54 18.64 -14.12
C PRO A 446 -11.27 18.24 -14.89
N ARG A 447 -10.63 17.15 -14.44
CA ARG A 447 -9.40 16.63 -15.08
C ARG A 447 -9.67 15.93 -16.41
N PHE A 448 -10.90 15.42 -16.60
CA PHE A 448 -11.33 14.72 -17.79
C PHE A 448 -12.78 15.10 -18.12
N GLU A 449 -13.07 15.29 -19.41
CA GLU A 449 -14.41 15.58 -19.91
C GLU A 449 -15.05 14.38 -20.64
N ARG A 450 -14.27 13.34 -20.96
CA ARG A 450 -14.72 12.11 -21.62
C ARG A 450 -13.80 10.91 -21.35
N GLY A 451 -14.26 9.71 -21.70
CA GLY A 451 -13.48 8.48 -21.68
C GLY A 451 -13.34 7.88 -20.27
N PHE A 452 -12.43 6.91 -20.12
CA PHE A 452 -12.26 6.17 -18.86
C PHE A 452 -11.97 7.07 -17.66
N GLY A 453 -11.14 8.10 -17.83
CA GLY A 453 -10.84 9.04 -16.75
C GLY A 453 -12.07 9.83 -16.26
N TRP A 454 -12.98 10.20 -17.17
CA TRP A 454 -14.24 10.83 -16.79
C TRP A 454 -15.14 9.85 -16.02
N MET A 455 -15.29 8.61 -16.52
CA MET A 455 -16.08 7.57 -15.85
C MET A 455 -15.58 7.31 -14.43
N VAL A 456 -14.25 7.17 -14.26
CA VAL A 456 -13.66 7.01 -12.93
C VAL A 456 -13.99 8.20 -12.04
N ALA A 457 -13.87 9.44 -12.53
CA ALA A 457 -14.18 10.63 -11.73
C ALA A 457 -15.66 10.69 -11.27
N GLN A 458 -16.59 10.06 -12.00
CA GLN A 458 -18.00 9.99 -11.59
C GLN A 458 -18.26 8.94 -10.50
N HIS A 459 -17.47 7.87 -10.44
CA HIS A 459 -17.81 6.65 -9.70
C HIS A 459 -16.78 6.23 -8.64
N ILE A 460 -15.58 6.82 -8.66
CA ILE A 460 -14.52 6.44 -7.70
C ILE A 460 -14.85 6.93 -6.30
N GLU A 461 -14.87 6.00 -5.36
CA GLU A 461 -14.98 6.31 -3.94
C GLU A 461 -13.67 6.89 -3.39
N GLN A 462 -13.73 7.43 -2.17
CA GLN A 462 -12.57 8.04 -1.51
C GLN A 462 -11.62 6.98 -0.91
N ALA A 463 -10.45 7.40 -0.45
CA ALA A 463 -9.39 6.50 0.02
C ALA A 463 -9.79 5.67 1.25
N ASP A 464 -10.61 6.25 2.13
CA ASP A 464 -11.23 5.60 3.30
C ASP A 464 -12.21 4.48 2.92
N LYS A 465 -12.59 4.39 1.64
CA LYS A 465 -13.44 3.34 1.07
C LYS A 465 -12.73 2.46 0.04
N GLY A 466 -11.41 2.60 -0.08
CA GLY A 466 -10.59 1.75 -0.94
C GLY A 466 -10.48 2.19 -2.41
N CYS A 467 -10.92 3.40 -2.75
CA CYS A 467 -10.85 3.96 -4.11
C CYS A 467 -11.48 3.06 -5.19
N ASP A 468 -12.49 2.27 -4.82
CA ASP A 468 -13.21 1.40 -5.76
C ASP A 468 -14.29 2.18 -6.52
N LEU A 469 -14.90 1.56 -7.54
CA LEU A 469 -16.07 2.12 -8.20
C LEU A 469 -17.32 1.74 -7.41
N ASP A 470 -18.15 2.73 -7.10
CA ASP A 470 -19.38 2.58 -6.31
C ASP A 470 -20.27 1.41 -6.80
N PHE A 471 -20.49 1.31 -8.11
CA PHE A 471 -21.36 0.33 -8.74
C PHE A 471 -20.82 -1.10 -8.74
N ALA A 472 -19.55 -1.28 -8.38
CA ALA A 472 -18.86 -2.55 -8.50
C ALA A 472 -18.76 -3.28 -7.15
N SER A 473 -19.10 -2.61 -6.05
CA SER A 473 -19.23 -3.20 -4.72
C SER A 473 -20.44 -4.13 -4.60
N SER A 474 -20.33 -5.17 -3.77
CA SER A 474 -21.46 -6.05 -3.41
C SER A 474 -22.59 -5.30 -2.66
N GLU A 475 -22.28 -4.13 -2.09
CA GLU A 475 -23.26 -3.24 -1.45
C GLU A 475 -24.17 -2.54 -2.45
N PHE A 476 -23.72 -2.36 -3.70
CA PHE A 476 -24.51 -1.69 -4.74
C PHE A 476 -25.57 -2.62 -5.34
N GLY A 477 -25.24 -3.90 -5.51
CA GLY A 477 -26.14 -4.87 -6.10
C GLY A 477 -25.65 -6.31 -5.92
N ARG A 478 -26.57 -7.26 -6.13
CA ARG A 478 -26.24 -8.68 -6.06
C ARG A 478 -25.32 -9.06 -7.21
N THR A 479 -24.35 -9.91 -6.91
CA THR A 479 -23.50 -10.57 -7.92
C THR A 479 -24.36 -11.25 -8.98
N THR A 480 -24.13 -10.91 -10.24
CA THR A 480 -24.82 -11.55 -11.37
C THR A 480 -24.51 -13.06 -11.34
N PRO A 481 -25.49 -13.95 -11.52
CA PRO A 481 -25.20 -15.37 -11.73
C PRO A 481 -24.26 -15.57 -12.93
N MET A 482 -23.52 -16.69 -12.98
CA MET A 482 -22.78 -17.03 -14.20
C MET A 482 -23.80 -17.14 -15.35
N PRO A 483 -23.51 -16.58 -16.55
CA PRO A 483 -24.40 -16.71 -17.68
C PRO A 483 -24.72 -18.19 -17.94
N GLU A 484 -25.97 -18.52 -18.22
CA GLU A 484 -26.30 -19.85 -18.73
C GLU A 484 -25.54 -20.03 -20.05
N ALA A 485 -24.56 -20.94 -20.08
CA ALA A 485 -23.94 -21.33 -21.32
C ALA A 485 -25.01 -22.01 -22.17
N THR A 486 -25.54 -21.29 -23.17
CA THR A 486 -26.25 -21.93 -24.28
C THR A 486 -25.23 -22.74 -25.05
N LEU A 487 -25.00 -23.98 -24.58
CA LEU A 487 -24.27 -25.03 -25.30
C LEU A 487 -25.04 -25.48 -26.53
#